data_AF-A0A7X1TJV6-F1
#
_entry.id   AF-A0A7X1TJV6-F1
#
_cell.length_a   1.000
_cell.length_b   1.000
_cell.length_c   1.000
_cell.angle_alpha   90.00
_cell.angle_beta   90.00
_cell.angle_gamma   90.00
#
_symmetry.space_group_name_H-M   'P 1'
#
loop_
_entity.id
_entity.type
_entity.pdbx_description
1 polymer ?
#
loop_
_entity_poly.entity_id
_entity_poly.type
_entity_poly.pdbx_seq_one_letter_code
_entity_poly.pdbx_strand_id
1 'polypeptide(L)'
;MLNELTRLTYLSFYMWKAGIGEIDLAVYQAAEDALNQAVAGAERTGVWHLPESHIRALEQMLVAYDGQIATVSARTYMEAVIRLDRVLSQNTPQSPVAKMLATEQLKIRAAGFNS
;
A
#
# COMPACT_ATOMS: atom_id res chain seq x y z
N MET A 1 -16.42 -0.22 -0.79
CA MET A 1 -15.53 0.13 -1.92
C MET A 1 -14.15 0.55 -1.47
N LEU A 2 -13.97 1.45 -0.49
CA LEU A 2 -12.61 1.79 0.00
C LEU A 2 -11.86 0.59 0.61
N ASN A 3 -12.57 -0.31 1.29
CA ASN A 3 -12.01 -1.59 1.75
C ASN A 3 -11.31 -2.36 0.60
N GLU A 4 -11.83 -2.25 -0.62
CA GLU A 4 -11.24 -2.93 -1.79
C GLU A 4 -9.99 -2.22 -2.29
N LEU A 5 -9.99 -0.88 -2.39
CA LEU A 5 -8.78 -0.14 -2.78
C LEU A 5 -7.66 -0.27 -1.75
N THR A 6 -7.98 -0.30 -0.46
CA THR A 6 -6.99 -0.60 0.60
C THR A 6 -6.46 -2.03 0.44
N ARG A 7 -7.32 -3.01 0.18
CA ARG A 7 -6.92 -4.40 -0.08
C ARG A 7 -6.00 -4.49 -1.30
N LEU A 8 -6.36 -3.86 -2.41
CA LEU A 8 -5.55 -3.83 -3.63
C LEU A 8 -4.20 -3.15 -3.41
N THR A 9 -4.18 -2.04 -2.66
CA THR A 9 -2.93 -1.34 -2.28
C THR A 9 -2.01 -2.28 -1.53
N TYR A 10 -2.52 -3.01 -0.53
CA TYR A 10 -1.71 -3.94 0.26
C TYR A 10 -1.34 -5.21 -0.51
N LEU A 11 -2.24 -5.73 -1.35
CA LEU A 11 -1.96 -6.89 -2.20
C LEU A 11 -0.85 -6.56 -3.20
N SER A 12 -0.96 -5.43 -3.89
CA SER A 12 0.07 -4.90 -4.78
C SER A 12 1.39 -4.68 -4.03
N PHE A 13 1.34 -4.09 -2.83
CA PHE A 13 2.53 -3.90 -1.99
C PHE A 13 3.21 -5.23 -1.63
N TYR A 14 2.45 -6.27 -1.29
CA TYR A 14 3.04 -7.58 -0.98
C TYR A 14 3.63 -8.28 -2.19
N MET A 15 3.05 -8.11 -3.39
CA MET A 15 3.61 -8.59 -4.64
C MET A 15 4.90 -7.82 -5.00
N TRP A 16 4.90 -6.50 -4.85
CA TRP A 16 6.10 -5.66 -5.01
C TRP A 16 7.21 -6.08 -4.06
N LYS A 17 6.89 -6.32 -2.78
CA LYS A 17 7.86 -6.83 -1.80
C LYS A 17 8.41 -8.21 -2.16
N ALA A 18 7.69 -8.99 -2.97
CA ALA A 18 8.15 -10.26 -3.51
C ALA A 18 8.95 -10.11 -4.82
N GLY A 19 9.22 -8.87 -5.26
CA GLY A 19 9.98 -8.56 -6.47
C GLY A 19 9.15 -8.48 -7.75
N ILE A 20 7.83 -8.34 -7.64
CA ILE A 20 6.93 -8.26 -8.81
C ILE A 20 6.55 -6.80 -9.09
N GLY A 21 6.84 -6.35 -10.31
CA GLY A 21 6.54 -4.99 -10.76
C GLY A 21 7.57 -3.96 -10.31
N GLU A 22 7.62 -2.84 -11.03
CA GLU A 22 8.53 -1.72 -10.78
C GLU A 22 7.73 -0.49 -10.38
N ILE A 23 7.69 -0.22 -9.09
CA ILE A 23 7.01 0.95 -8.51
C ILE A 23 7.78 1.40 -7.27
N ASP A 24 7.76 2.71 -7.00
CA ASP A 24 8.38 3.27 -5.81
C ASP A 24 7.50 3.02 -4.57
N LEU A 25 8.13 2.74 -3.43
CA LEU A 25 7.49 2.69 -2.12
C LEU A 25 6.71 3.98 -1.82
N ALA A 26 7.20 5.13 -2.30
CA ALA A 26 6.51 6.41 -2.14
C ALA A 26 5.11 6.43 -2.76
N VAL A 27 4.86 5.67 -3.83
CA VAL A 27 3.53 5.57 -4.45
C VAL A 27 2.57 4.81 -3.55
N TYR A 28 3.02 3.72 -2.91
CA TYR A 28 2.20 3.00 -1.93
C TYR A 28 1.84 3.88 -0.72
N GLN A 29 2.81 4.68 -0.24
CA GLN A 29 2.55 5.63 0.84
C GLN A 29 1.50 6.67 0.43
N ALA A 30 1.67 7.30 -0.72
CA ALA A 30 0.75 8.32 -1.21
C ALA A 30 -0.66 7.76 -1.48
N ALA A 31 -0.76 6.53 -2.00
CA ALA A 31 -2.02 5.84 -2.18
C ALA A 31 -2.72 5.53 -0.84
N GLU A 32 -1.96 5.11 0.19
CA GLU A 32 -2.54 4.88 1.50
C GLU A 32 -3.01 6.17 2.17
N ASP A 33 -2.20 7.24 2.10
CA ASP A 33 -2.55 8.55 2.62
C ASP A 33 -3.80 9.12 1.94
N ALA A 34 -3.95 8.91 0.63
CA ALA A 34 -5.14 9.25 -0.13
C ALA A 34 -6.40 8.57 0.43
N LEU A 35 -6.33 7.27 0.67
CA LEU A 35 -7.45 6.49 1.19
C LEU A 35 -7.81 6.91 2.61
N ASN A 36 -6.80 7.11 3.47
CA ASN A 36 -7.00 7.56 4.85
C ASN A 36 -7.65 8.96 4.92
N GLN A 37 -7.22 9.88 4.07
CA GLN A 37 -7.83 11.21 3.97
C GLN A 37 -9.27 11.15 3.48
N ALA A 38 -9.57 10.28 2.50
CA ALA A 38 -10.93 10.09 2.01
C ALA A 38 -11.86 9.53 3.10
N VAL A 39 -11.40 8.57 3.92
CA VAL A 39 -12.16 8.09 5.09
C VAL A 39 -12.42 9.23 6.05
N ALA A 40 -11.36 9.91 6.49
CA ALA A 40 -11.47 10.94 7.51
C ALA A 40 -12.35 12.12 7.04
N GLY A 41 -12.30 12.45 5.75
CA GLY A 41 -13.17 13.43 5.13
C GLY A 41 -14.63 13.00 5.11
N ALA A 42 -14.90 11.76 4.69
CA ALA A 42 -16.25 11.20 4.66
C ALA A 42 -16.86 11.05 6.06
N GLU A 43 -16.07 10.65 7.07
CA GLU A 43 -16.51 10.58 8.47
C GLU A 43 -16.94 11.94 9.02
N ARG A 44 -16.28 13.03 8.60
CA ARG A 44 -16.61 14.39 9.03
C ARG A 44 -17.78 15.01 8.27
N THR A 45 -17.87 14.76 6.96
CA THR A 45 -18.76 15.50 6.07
C THR A 45 -19.93 14.67 5.53
N GLY A 46 -19.89 13.35 5.69
CA GLY A 46 -20.78 12.41 5.03
C GLY A 46 -20.53 12.25 3.53
N VAL A 47 -19.59 13.01 2.96
CA VAL A 47 -19.31 13.03 1.52
C VAL A 47 -17.96 12.38 1.24
N TRP A 48 -17.97 11.40 0.34
CA TRP A 48 -16.75 10.79 -0.16
C TRP A 48 -16.11 11.67 -1.22
N HIS A 49 -14.89 12.12 -0.96
CA HIS A 49 -14.12 12.92 -1.90
C HIS A 49 -12.65 12.50 -1.87
N LEU A 50 -12.11 12.17 -3.04
CA LEU A 50 -10.69 11.95 -3.28
C LEU A 50 -10.14 13.20 -3.98
N PRO A 51 -9.23 13.97 -3.34
CA PRO A 51 -8.66 15.13 -3.99
C PRO A 51 -7.84 14.72 -5.22
N GLU A 52 -7.82 15.55 -6.25
CA GLU A 52 -7.18 15.23 -7.53
C GLU A 52 -5.67 14.94 -7.40
N SER A 53 -4.99 15.59 -6.45
CA SER A 53 -3.59 15.32 -6.10
C SER A 53 -3.35 13.89 -5.60
N HIS A 54 -4.38 13.24 -5.07
CA HIS A 54 -4.34 11.91 -4.50
C HIS A 54 -4.81 10.82 -5.47
N ILE A 55 -5.61 11.19 -6.48
CA ILE A 55 -6.08 10.26 -7.53
C ILE A 55 -4.90 9.71 -8.32
N ARG A 56 -3.92 10.55 -8.66
CA ARG A 56 -2.74 10.13 -9.44
C ARG A 56 -1.97 8.98 -8.78
N ALA A 57 -1.78 9.02 -7.46
CA ALA A 57 -1.06 7.97 -6.75
C ALA A 57 -1.83 6.64 -6.78
N LEU A 58 -3.17 6.70 -6.64
CA LEU A 58 -4.03 5.53 -6.76
C LEU A 58 -4.01 4.95 -8.17
N GLU A 59 -4.07 5.79 -9.20
CA GLU A 59 -3.97 5.35 -10.61
C GLU A 59 -2.63 4.66 -10.89
N GLN A 60 -1.52 5.25 -10.44
CA GLN A 60 -0.19 4.64 -10.58
C GLN A 60 -0.11 3.29 -9.87
N MET A 61 -0.66 3.19 -8.66
CA MET A 61 -0.73 1.94 -7.91
C MET A 61 -1.58 0.89 -8.64
N LEU A 62 -2.72 1.26 -9.20
CA LEU A 62 -3.59 0.34 -9.96
C LEU A 62 -2.93 -0.15 -11.25
N VAL A 63 -2.26 0.73 -11.99
CA VAL A 63 -1.49 0.34 -13.19
C VAL A 63 -0.39 -0.66 -12.83
N ALA A 64 0.31 -0.43 -11.72
CA ALA A 64 1.31 -1.38 -11.24
C ALA A 64 0.68 -2.72 -10.83
N TYR A 65 -0.46 -2.70 -10.15
CA TYR A 65 -1.21 -3.90 -9.79
C TYR A 65 -1.62 -4.73 -11.02
N ASP A 66 -2.14 -4.09 -12.07
CA ASP A 66 -2.54 -4.76 -13.30
C ASP A 66 -1.33 -5.46 -13.96
N GLY A 67 -0.18 -4.77 -14.01
CA GLY A 67 1.07 -5.35 -14.50
C GLY A 67 1.59 -6.51 -13.63
N GLN A 68 1.44 -6.40 -12.31
CA GLN A 68 1.80 -7.48 -11.37
C GLN A 68 0.93 -8.71 -11.59
N ILE A 69 -0.39 -8.56 -11.65
CA ILE A 69 -1.31 -9.70 -11.85
C ILE A 69 -1.08 -10.40 -13.18
N ALA A 70 -0.72 -9.66 -14.23
CA ALA A 70 -0.46 -10.25 -15.54
C ALA A 70 0.77 -11.17 -15.55
N THR A 71 1.68 -11.06 -14.57
CA THR A 71 2.99 -11.72 -14.57
C THR A 71 3.24 -12.61 -13.36
N VAL A 72 2.53 -12.40 -12.25
CA VAL A 72 2.76 -13.08 -10.98
C VAL A 72 2.45 -14.58 -11.06
N SER A 73 3.27 -15.41 -10.40
CA SER A 73 2.95 -16.81 -10.25
C SER A 73 1.76 -17.00 -9.29
N ALA A 74 0.93 -18.03 -9.51
CA ALA A 74 -0.18 -18.34 -8.62
C ALA A 74 0.27 -18.53 -7.15
N ARG A 75 1.47 -19.09 -6.95
CA ARG A 75 2.07 -19.25 -5.63
C ARG A 75 2.34 -17.90 -4.97
N THR A 76 3.07 -17.02 -5.65
CA THR A 76 3.42 -15.69 -5.12
C THR A 76 2.17 -14.85 -4.83
N TYR A 77 1.17 -14.93 -5.71
CA TYR A 77 -0.12 -14.28 -5.49
C TYR A 77 -0.81 -14.80 -4.22
N MET A 78 -0.89 -16.12 -4.05
CA MET A 78 -1.51 -16.72 -2.87
C MET A 78 -0.78 -16.36 -1.58
N GLU A 79 0.56 -16.32 -1.61
CA GLU A 79 1.36 -15.87 -0.47
C GLU A 79 1.08 -14.39 -0.12
N ALA A 80 0.87 -13.53 -1.11
CA ALA A 80 0.49 -12.13 -0.91
C ALA A 80 -0.91 -12.01 -0.28
N VAL A 81 -1.89 -12.80 -0.75
CA VAL A 81 -3.24 -12.87 -0.16
C VAL A 81 -3.20 -13.32 1.31
N ILE A 82 -2.45 -14.36 1.64
CA ILE A 82 -2.31 -14.84 3.03
C ILE A 82 -1.73 -13.74 3.94
N ARG A 83 -0.75 -12.98 3.45
CA ARG A 83 -0.17 -11.85 4.21
C ARG A 83 -1.18 -10.73 4.43
N LEU A 84 -1.97 -10.40 3.40
CA LEU A 84 -3.05 -9.43 3.50
C LEU A 84 -4.08 -9.85 4.55
N ASP A 85 -4.59 -11.08 4.46
CA ASP A 85 -5.60 -11.58 5.39
C ASP A 85 -5.08 -11.58 6.84
N ARG A 86 -3.81 -11.95 7.04
CA ARG A 86 -3.18 -11.90 8.37
C ARG A 86 -3.13 -10.49 8.96
N VAL A 87 -2.98 -9.44 8.14
CA VAL A 87 -3.03 -8.04 8.62
C VAL A 87 -4.45 -7.65 8.96
N LEU A 88 -5.40 -7.98 8.09
CA LEU A 88 -6.80 -7.60 8.26
C LEU A 88 -7.50 -8.36 9.38
N SER A 89 -7.00 -9.54 9.77
CA SER A 89 -7.52 -10.33 10.90
C SER A 89 -7.03 -9.84 12.27
N GLN A 90 -6.17 -8.81 12.34
CA GLN A 90 -5.68 -8.27 13.61
C GLN A 90 -6.72 -7.35 14.25
N ASN A 91 -6.85 -7.38 15.59
CA ASN A 91 -7.74 -6.47 16.34
C ASN A 91 -7.40 -4.99 16.10
N THR A 92 -6.15 -4.69 15.75
CA THR A 92 -5.70 -3.38 15.33
C THR A 92 -4.82 -3.56 14.10
N PRO A 93 -5.41 -3.59 12.90
CA PRO A 93 -4.66 -3.75 11.66
C PRO A 93 -3.63 -2.64 11.55
N GLN A 94 -2.35 -3.01 11.45
CA GLN A 94 -1.28 -2.04 11.25
C GLN A 94 -0.88 -2.01 9.78
N SER A 95 -0.75 -0.80 9.23
CA SER A 95 -0.31 -0.59 7.87
C SER A 95 1.03 -1.30 7.58
N PRO A 96 1.08 -2.17 6.55
CA PRO A 96 2.32 -2.80 6.13
C PRO A 96 3.26 -1.81 5.42
N VAL A 97 2.74 -0.76 4.79
CA VAL A 97 3.53 0.30 4.15
C VAL A 97 4.20 1.16 5.23
N ALA A 98 3.45 1.61 6.24
CA ALA A 98 4.01 2.38 7.35
C ALA A 98 5.11 1.63 8.10
N LYS A 99 4.92 0.32 8.32
CA LYS A 99 5.96 -0.56 8.89
C LYS A 99 7.23 -0.60 8.05
N MET A 100 7.09 -0.67 6.73
CA MET A 100 8.23 -0.68 5.81
C MET A 100 8.98 0.65 5.86
N LEU A 101 8.27 1.78 5.80
CA LEU A 101 8.86 3.11 5.86
C LEU A 101 9.65 3.33 7.15
N ALA A 102 9.09 2.92 8.29
CA ALA A 102 9.80 2.97 9.57
C ALA A 102 11.09 2.12 9.55
N THR A 103 11.06 0.95 8.89
CA THR A 103 12.22 0.09 8.74
C THR A 103 13.30 0.76 7.85
N GLU A 104 12.92 1.36 6.73
CA GLU A 104 13.84 2.07 5.83
C GLU A 104 14.46 3.30 6.51
N GLN A 105 13.67 4.07 7.27
CA GLN A 105 14.18 5.22 8.03
C GLN A 105 15.21 4.82 9.09
N LEU A 106 14.99 3.69 9.78
CA LEU A 106 15.97 3.16 10.74
C LEU A 106 17.29 2.76 10.07
N LYS A 107 17.24 2.15 8.87
CA LYS A 107 18.43 1.80 8.09
C LYS A 107 19.21 3.04 7.68
N ILE A 108 18.53 4.07 7.17
CA ILE A 108 19.16 5.34 6.77
C ILE A 108 19.84 6.00 7.97
N ARG A 109 19.14 6.07 9.10
CA ARG A 109 19.70 6.65 10.34
C ARG A 109 20.93 5.89 10.85
N ALA A 110 20.92 4.56 10.76
CA ALA A 110 22.07 3.73 11.16
C ALA A 110 23.26 3.90 10.20
N ALA A 111 23.02 4.02 8.89
CA ALA A 111 24.06 4.25 7.89
C ALA A 111 24.71 5.64 8.04
N GLY A 112 23.92 6.68 8.31
CA GLY A 112 24.41 8.04 8.53
C GLY A 112 25.15 8.25 9.86
N PHE A 113 25.09 7.31 10.80
CA PHE A 113 25.82 7.36 12.08
C PHE A 113 27.20 6.70 12.00
N ASN A 114 27.49 5.95 10.94
CA ASN A 114 28.74 5.23 10.70
C ASN A 114 29.67 5.93 9.68
N SER A 115 29.43 7.22 9.39
CA SER A 115 30.22 8.03 8.44
C SER A 115 30.91 9.19 9.14
#